data_AF-A0A1H0HWC9-F1
#
_entry.id   AF-A0A1H0HWC9-F1
#
_cell.length_a   1.000
_cell.length_b   1.000
_cell.length_c   1.000
_cell.angle_alpha   90.00
_cell.angle_beta   90.00
_cell.angle_gamma   90.00
#
_symmetry.space_group_name_H-M   'P 1'
#
loop_
_entity.id
_entity.type
_entity.pdbx_description
1 polymer ?
#
loop_
_entity_poly.entity_id
_entity_poly.type
_entity_poly.pdbx_seq_one_letter_code
_entity_poly.pdbx_strand_id
1 'polypeptide(L)'
;MRAILEQVEARRAEARAGGGQRRIDAQHGKGKLTARERIEVLLDEGSFEEYDMYVTHRCVDFGMEGQKVAGDGVVTGWGTINGRQVYVFSQDFTVLGGSLSETHAQKICKIMDMAVRNGAPVIGLNDSGGARIQEGVASLAGYAEVFRRNAEASGVIPQISVIMGPCAGGAVYSPAMTDFIFMVRDSSYMFVTGPDVVKTVTNEIVTAEELGGAGT
;
A
#
# COMPACT_ATOMS: atom_id res chain seq x y z
N MET A 1 20.00 -9.38 -28.38
CA MET A 1 19.52 -10.06 -27.16
C MET A 1 20.13 -9.48 -25.89
N ARG A 2 21.47 -9.44 -25.75
CA ARG A 2 22.16 -8.91 -24.55
C ARG A 2 21.75 -7.48 -24.14
N ALA A 3 21.70 -6.54 -25.09
CA ALA A 3 21.31 -5.16 -24.81
C ALA A 3 19.86 -5.01 -24.28
N ILE A 4 18.94 -5.88 -24.73
CA ILE A 4 17.55 -5.86 -24.23
C ILE A 4 17.50 -6.37 -22.80
N LEU A 5 18.26 -7.42 -22.48
CA LEU A 5 18.35 -7.95 -21.12
C LEU A 5 18.92 -6.90 -20.15
N GLU A 6 19.99 -6.20 -20.55
CA GLU A 6 20.58 -5.12 -19.76
C GLU A 6 19.57 -3.98 -19.50
N GLN A 7 18.75 -3.61 -20.51
CA GLN A 7 17.69 -2.62 -20.33
C GLN A 7 16.57 -3.08 -19.39
N VAL A 8 16.19 -4.37 -19.45
CA VAL A 8 15.19 -4.94 -18.53
C VAL A 8 15.72 -4.93 -17.10
N GLU A 9 16.96 -5.33 -16.87
CA GLU A 9 17.57 -5.29 -15.53
C GLU A 9 17.69 -3.86 -15.00
N ALA A 10 18.04 -2.89 -15.84
CA ALA A 10 18.06 -1.48 -15.45
C ALA A 10 16.67 -0.99 -15.00
N ARG A 11 15.61 -1.31 -15.75
CA ARG A 11 14.23 -0.96 -15.37
C ARG A 11 13.75 -1.67 -14.10
N ARG A 12 14.18 -2.91 -13.87
CA ARG A 12 13.91 -3.64 -12.61
C ARG A 12 14.56 -2.93 -11.44
N ALA A 13 15.83 -2.54 -11.58
CA ALA A 13 16.56 -1.83 -10.55
C ALA A 13 15.89 -0.48 -10.22
N GLU A 14 15.46 0.27 -11.24
CA GLU A 14 14.71 1.52 -11.08
C GLU A 14 13.39 1.31 -10.33
N ALA A 15 12.58 0.31 -10.73
CA ALA A 15 11.31 0.02 -10.06
C ALA A 15 11.49 -0.48 -8.62
N ARG A 16 12.59 -1.18 -8.33
CA ARG A 16 12.93 -1.61 -6.97
C ARG A 16 13.38 -0.47 -6.07
N ALA A 17 13.93 0.60 -6.64
CA ALA A 17 14.35 1.77 -5.88
C ALA A 17 13.19 2.63 -5.34
N GLY A 18 11.96 2.41 -5.82
CA GLY A 18 10.76 3.12 -5.34
C GLY A 18 10.92 4.64 -5.40
N GLY A 19 10.72 5.32 -4.28
CA GLY A 19 10.90 6.77 -4.15
C GLY A 19 12.36 7.27 -4.16
N GLY A 20 13.33 6.38 -4.37
CA GLY A 20 14.76 6.65 -4.42
C GLY A 20 15.46 6.55 -3.06
N GLN A 21 16.79 6.41 -3.10
CA GLN A 21 17.62 6.11 -1.91
C GLN A 21 17.38 7.07 -0.74
N ARG A 22 17.31 8.37 -1.01
CA ARG A 22 17.06 9.39 0.04
C ARG A 22 15.77 9.14 0.82
N ARG A 23 14.71 8.65 0.15
CA ARG A 23 13.42 8.37 0.80
C ARG A 23 13.45 7.03 1.53
N ILE A 24 14.19 6.05 1.01
CA ILE A 24 14.47 4.77 1.68
C ILE A 24 15.21 5.04 3.00
N ASP A 25 16.30 5.82 2.96
CA ASP A 25 17.08 6.17 4.16
C ASP A 25 16.21 6.90 5.20
N ALA A 26 15.31 7.78 4.74
CA ALA A 26 14.37 8.47 5.62
C ALA A 26 13.29 7.53 6.22
N GLN A 27 12.90 6.48 5.50
CA GLN A 27 11.99 5.44 6.00
C GLN A 27 12.70 4.60 7.06
N HIS A 28 13.92 4.13 6.78
CA HIS A 28 14.74 3.38 7.72
C HIS A 28 15.12 4.20 8.96
N GLY A 29 15.39 5.51 8.80
CA GLY A 29 15.64 6.43 9.91
C GLY A 29 14.46 6.58 10.87
N LYS A 30 13.25 6.19 10.46
CA LYS A 30 12.05 6.12 11.32
C LYS A 30 11.83 4.72 11.93
N GLY A 31 12.78 3.80 11.78
CA GLY A 31 12.67 2.41 12.22
C GLY A 31 11.69 1.57 11.39
N LYS A 32 11.33 2.03 10.18
CA LYS A 32 10.36 1.35 9.31
C LYS A 32 11.09 0.68 8.15
N LEU A 33 10.67 -0.54 7.82
CA LEU A 33 11.07 -1.21 6.59
C LEU A 33 10.37 -0.57 5.37
N THR A 34 10.96 -0.75 4.19
CA THR A 34 10.34 -0.46 2.89
C THR A 34 9.26 -1.50 2.55
N ALA A 35 8.44 -1.21 1.53
CA ALA A 35 7.40 -2.13 1.08
C ALA A 35 7.94 -3.51 0.67
N ARG A 36 9.11 -3.54 0.01
CA ARG A 36 9.72 -4.78 -0.48
C ARG A 36 10.36 -5.58 0.64
N GLU A 37 11.09 -4.93 1.53
CA GLU A 37 11.68 -5.58 2.70
C GLU A 37 10.60 -6.23 3.59
N ARG A 38 9.42 -5.60 3.73
CA ARG A 38 8.29 -6.20 4.47
C ARG A 38 7.80 -7.49 3.83
N ILE A 39 7.73 -7.54 2.50
CA ILE A 39 7.33 -8.75 1.76
C ILE A 39 8.38 -9.85 1.93
N GLU A 40 9.67 -9.50 1.84
CA GLU A 40 10.79 -10.43 2.03
C GLU A 40 10.81 -11.06 3.43
N VAL A 41 10.41 -10.30 4.47
CA VAL A 41 10.29 -10.82 5.84
C VAL A 41 9.04 -11.69 6.01
N LEU A 42 7.94 -11.34 5.35
CA LEU A 42 6.64 -12.01 5.53
C LEU A 42 6.58 -13.37 4.81
N LEU A 43 7.11 -13.45 3.59
CA LEU A 43 6.98 -14.61 2.73
C LEU A 43 8.19 -15.55 2.84
N ASP A 44 7.97 -16.81 2.46
CA ASP A 44 9.05 -17.79 2.36
C ASP A 44 10.10 -17.32 1.34
N GLU A 45 11.39 -17.54 1.64
CA GLU A 45 12.52 -17.08 0.83
C GLU A 45 12.38 -17.51 -0.65
N GLY A 46 12.50 -16.55 -1.57
CA GLY A 46 12.43 -16.80 -3.01
C GLY A 46 11.04 -17.15 -3.56
N SER A 47 9.98 -17.08 -2.75
CA SER A 47 8.61 -17.42 -3.18
C SER A 47 7.85 -16.28 -3.85
N PHE A 48 8.30 -15.03 -3.68
CA PHE A 48 7.54 -13.86 -4.12
C PHE A 48 7.57 -13.66 -5.64
N GLU A 49 6.40 -13.65 -6.24
CA GLU A 49 6.17 -13.38 -7.65
C GLU A 49 5.36 -12.08 -7.82
N GLU A 50 6.03 -11.05 -8.34
CA GLU A 50 5.47 -9.70 -8.45
C GLU A 50 4.65 -9.49 -9.73
N TYR A 51 3.49 -8.85 -9.58
CA TYR A 51 2.68 -8.36 -10.67
C TYR A 51 2.80 -6.85 -10.83
N ASP A 52 2.70 -6.40 -12.09
CA ASP A 52 2.55 -4.99 -12.45
C ASP A 52 3.66 -4.09 -11.87
N MET A 53 4.90 -4.61 -11.85
CA MET A 53 6.09 -3.88 -11.36
C MET A 53 6.33 -2.56 -12.10
N TYR A 54 6.04 -2.50 -13.40
CA TYR A 54 6.37 -1.35 -14.25
C TYR A 54 5.22 -0.37 -14.49
N VAL A 55 4.03 -0.62 -13.95
CA VAL A 55 2.89 0.27 -14.20
C VAL A 55 3.11 1.61 -13.50
N THR A 56 2.58 2.68 -14.09
CA THR A 56 2.66 4.04 -13.56
C THR A 56 1.30 4.69 -13.67
N HIS A 57 0.97 5.65 -12.80
CA HIS A 57 -0.25 6.44 -12.96
C HIS A 57 -0.32 7.14 -14.33
N ARG A 58 -1.56 7.48 -14.73
CA ARG A 58 -1.87 8.13 -16.01
C ARG A 58 -2.24 9.61 -15.87
N CYS A 59 -2.32 10.12 -14.64
CA CYS A 59 -2.63 11.51 -14.34
C CYS A 59 -1.57 12.47 -14.94
N VAL A 60 -2.06 13.56 -15.53
CA VAL A 60 -1.27 14.68 -16.08
C VAL A 60 -1.51 15.99 -15.32
N ASP A 61 -2.50 16.02 -14.43
CA ASP A 61 -2.86 17.20 -13.65
C ASP A 61 -1.78 17.53 -12.60
N PHE A 62 -1.73 18.79 -12.17
CA PHE A 62 -0.85 19.25 -11.08
C PHE A 62 0.63 18.88 -11.23
N GLY A 63 1.14 18.73 -12.46
CA GLY A 63 2.53 18.38 -12.76
C GLY A 63 2.87 16.90 -12.60
N MET A 64 1.86 16.03 -12.43
CA MET A 64 2.04 14.59 -12.27
C MET A 64 2.70 13.92 -13.49
N GLU A 65 2.60 14.51 -14.69
CA GLU A 65 3.23 13.98 -15.91
C GLU A 65 4.75 13.75 -15.77
N GLY A 66 5.42 14.57 -14.96
CA GLY A 66 6.86 14.49 -14.72
C GLY A 66 7.26 13.64 -13.50
N GLN A 67 6.30 13.07 -12.76
CA GLN A 67 6.54 12.33 -11.52
C GLN A 67 6.02 10.89 -11.60
N LYS A 68 6.53 10.13 -12.58
CA LYS A 68 6.15 8.73 -12.78
C LYS A 68 7.14 7.80 -12.09
N VAL A 69 6.65 7.05 -11.11
CA VAL A 69 7.42 6.01 -10.43
C VAL A 69 6.79 4.65 -10.73
N ALA A 70 7.61 3.70 -11.19
CA ALA A 70 7.17 2.34 -11.49
C ALA A 70 6.58 1.66 -10.24
N GLY A 71 5.50 0.92 -10.45
CA GLY A 71 4.71 0.26 -9.41
C GLY A 71 3.62 1.15 -8.79
N ASP A 72 3.69 2.47 -9.02
CA ASP A 72 2.71 3.47 -8.56
C ASP A 72 2.44 3.48 -7.04
N GLY A 73 3.47 3.16 -6.26
CA GLY A 73 3.44 3.21 -4.80
C GLY A 73 2.78 2.01 -4.12
N VAL A 74 2.60 0.90 -4.83
CA VAL A 74 2.25 -0.39 -4.22
C VAL A 74 2.97 -1.54 -4.92
N VAL A 75 3.53 -2.44 -4.13
CA VAL A 75 4.10 -3.71 -4.59
C VAL A 75 3.01 -4.77 -4.41
N THR A 76 2.75 -5.55 -5.46
CA THR A 76 1.63 -6.50 -5.50
C THR A 76 2.11 -7.83 -6.05
N GLY A 77 1.65 -8.94 -5.46
CA GLY A 77 2.07 -10.25 -5.93
C GLY A 77 1.43 -11.38 -5.14
N TRP A 78 2.03 -12.54 -5.30
CA TRP A 78 1.74 -13.72 -4.49
C TRP A 78 3.04 -14.37 -4.07
N GLY A 79 2.97 -15.24 -3.08
CA GLY A 79 4.07 -16.13 -2.71
C GLY A 79 3.56 -17.17 -1.73
N THR A 80 4.42 -17.66 -0.85
CA THR A 80 4.04 -18.66 0.14
C THR A 80 4.38 -18.23 1.55
N ILE A 81 3.58 -18.70 2.52
CA ILE A 81 3.89 -18.65 3.95
C ILE A 81 3.76 -20.07 4.47
N ASN A 82 4.86 -20.65 4.97
CA ASN A 82 4.93 -22.06 5.34
C ASN A 82 4.45 -22.99 4.20
N GLY A 83 4.84 -22.69 2.96
CA GLY A 83 4.48 -23.44 1.76
C GLY A 83 3.03 -23.28 1.29
N ARG A 84 2.22 -22.42 1.94
CA ARG A 84 0.83 -22.17 1.56
C ARG A 84 0.73 -20.88 0.76
N GLN A 85 0.03 -20.93 -0.38
CA GLN A 85 -0.16 -19.77 -1.25
C GLN A 85 -0.88 -18.64 -0.53
N VAL A 86 -0.34 -17.42 -0.65
CA VAL A 86 -0.95 -16.17 -0.19
C VAL A 86 -0.77 -15.07 -1.22
N TYR A 87 -1.73 -14.17 -1.27
CA TYR A 87 -1.67 -12.94 -2.06
C TYR A 87 -1.30 -11.77 -1.14
N VAL A 88 -0.49 -10.84 -1.65
CA VAL A 88 -0.02 -9.71 -0.85
C VAL A 88 0.01 -8.42 -1.67
N PHE A 89 -0.35 -7.32 -1.02
CA PHE A 89 0.00 -5.99 -1.48
C PHE A 89 0.69 -5.22 -0.35
N SER A 90 1.75 -4.48 -0.68
CA SER A 90 2.49 -3.64 0.26
C SER A 90 2.63 -2.24 -0.28
N GLN A 91 2.07 -1.27 0.44
CA GLN A 91 2.12 0.13 0.05
C GLN A 91 3.50 0.72 0.32
N ASP A 92 4.02 1.48 -0.63
CA ASP A 92 5.33 2.10 -0.56
C ASP A 92 5.20 3.59 -0.23
N PHE A 93 5.40 3.92 1.04
CA PHE A 93 5.34 5.29 1.54
C PHE A 93 6.39 6.21 0.89
N THR A 94 7.48 5.65 0.36
CA THR A 94 8.50 6.43 -0.33
C THR A 94 7.98 7.00 -1.64
N VAL A 95 6.96 6.42 -2.25
CA VAL A 95 6.34 6.89 -3.50
C VAL A 95 5.11 7.72 -3.18
N LEU A 96 5.21 9.04 -3.33
CA LEU A 96 4.11 9.99 -3.12
C LEU A 96 3.34 9.77 -1.80
N GLY A 97 4.04 9.41 -0.72
CA GLY A 97 3.45 9.16 0.60
C GLY A 97 2.57 7.90 0.66
N GLY A 98 2.76 6.94 -0.26
CA GLY A 98 1.92 5.75 -0.39
C GLY A 98 0.49 6.08 -0.81
N SER A 99 0.24 7.29 -1.34
CA SER A 99 -1.09 7.74 -1.69
C SER A 99 -1.69 6.90 -2.82
N LEU A 100 -2.96 6.54 -2.65
CA LEU A 100 -3.70 5.68 -3.56
C LEU A 100 -4.17 6.48 -4.78
N SER A 101 -3.70 6.08 -5.95
CA SER A 101 -4.17 6.51 -7.27
C SER A 101 -5.13 5.50 -7.88
N GLU A 102 -5.67 5.82 -9.06
CA GLU A 102 -6.44 4.88 -9.87
C GLU A 102 -5.63 3.62 -10.19
N THR A 103 -4.40 3.77 -10.68
CA THR A 103 -3.56 2.62 -11.08
C THR A 103 -3.08 1.81 -9.88
N HIS A 104 -2.74 2.45 -8.76
CA HIS A 104 -2.45 1.77 -7.49
C HIS A 104 -3.64 0.92 -7.03
N ALA A 105 -4.85 1.47 -7.04
CA ALA A 105 -6.06 0.72 -6.69
C ALA A 105 -6.30 -0.46 -7.65
N GLN A 106 -6.11 -0.28 -8.95
CA GLN A 106 -6.25 -1.35 -9.94
C GLN A 106 -5.30 -2.53 -9.66
N LYS A 107 -4.06 -2.26 -9.24
CA LYS A 107 -3.13 -3.32 -8.82
C LYS A 107 -3.65 -4.09 -7.61
N ILE A 108 -4.12 -3.39 -6.58
CA ILE A 108 -4.68 -4.02 -5.37
C ILE A 108 -5.90 -4.87 -5.75
N CYS A 109 -6.82 -4.30 -6.53
CA CYS A 109 -8.00 -4.97 -7.03
C CYS A 109 -7.68 -6.27 -7.76
N LYS A 110 -6.66 -6.25 -8.63
CA LYS A 110 -6.20 -7.43 -9.38
C LYS A 110 -5.73 -8.55 -8.44
N ILE A 111 -4.95 -8.22 -7.41
CA ILE A 111 -4.48 -9.20 -6.42
C ILE A 111 -5.63 -9.79 -5.61
N MET A 112 -6.58 -8.95 -5.17
CA MET A 112 -7.78 -9.42 -4.47
C MET A 112 -8.63 -10.34 -5.36
N ASP A 113 -8.83 -9.96 -6.62
CA ASP A 113 -9.58 -10.77 -7.60
C ASP A 113 -8.90 -12.13 -7.84
N MET A 114 -7.57 -12.18 -7.83
CA MET A 114 -6.81 -13.43 -7.96
C MET A 114 -6.86 -14.27 -6.69
N ALA A 115 -6.81 -13.64 -5.51
CA ALA A 115 -6.92 -14.31 -4.22
C ALA A 115 -8.26 -15.03 -4.09
N VAL A 116 -9.36 -14.34 -4.41
CA VAL A 116 -10.72 -14.93 -4.39
C VAL A 116 -10.83 -16.06 -5.41
N ARG A 117 -10.34 -15.87 -6.64
CA ARG A 117 -10.38 -16.91 -7.69
C ARG A 117 -9.65 -18.19 -7.28
N ASN A 118 -8.54 -18.07 -6.55
CA ASN A 118 -7.71 -19.20 -6.15
C ASN A 118 -8.03 -19.70 -4.73
N GLY A 119 -8.99 -19.10 -4.02
CA GLY A 119 -9.35 -19.49 -2.66
C GLY A 119 -8.18 -19.31 -1.67
N ALA A 120 -7.32 -18.31 -1.89
CA ALA A 120 -6.12 -18.07 -1.10
C ALA A 120 -6.27 -16.79 -0.25
N PRO A 121 -5.64 -16.70 0.94
CA PRO A 121 -5.65 -15.50 1.76
C PRO A 121 -5.08 -14.29 1.04
N VAL A 122 -5.53 -13.09 1.42
CA VAL A 122 -4.95 -11.81 0.99
C VAL A 122 -4.46 -11.02 2.21
N ILE A 123 -3.23 -10.52 2.13
CA ILE A 123 -2.57 -9.73 3.17
C ILE A 123 -2.26 -8.33 2.62
N GLY A 124 -2.82 -7.31 3.27
CA GLY A 124 -2.52 -5.90 2.98
C GLY A 124 -1.53 -5.32 3.98
N LEU A 125 -0.37 -4.85 3.51
CA LEU A 125 0.61 -4.13 4.31
C LEU A 125 0.44 -2.63 4.04
N ASN A 126 -0.24 -1.95 4.94
CA ASN A 126 -0.74 -0.59 4.78
C ASN A 126 0.27 0.44 5.33
N ASP A 127 0.58 1.42 4.49
CA ASP A 127 1.49 2.54 4.79
C ASP A 127 1.19 3.68 3.79
N SER A 128 0.06 4.37 4.00
CA SER A 128 -0.51 5.32 3.05
C SER A 128 -1.06 6.57 3.73
N GLY A 129 -0.67 7.73 3.20
CA GLY A 129 -1.23 9.02 3.58
C GLY A 129 -2.67 9.27 3.14
N GLY A 130 -3.31 8.33 2.41
CA GLY A 130 -4.70 8.44 1.97
C GLY A 130 -4.86 8.56 0.46
N ALA A 131 -5.87 9.31 0.02
CA ALA A 131 -6.17 9.52 -1.40
C ALA A 131 -5.09 10.39 -2.07
N ARG A 132 -4.71 10.06 -3.30
CA ARG A 132 -3.88 10.95 -4.12
C ARG A 132 -4.75 12.09 -4.63
N ILE A 133 -4.71 13.22 -3.92
CA ILE A 133 -5.56 14.40 -4.19
C ILE A 133 -5.42 14.89 -5.63
N GLN A 134 -4.23 14.78 -6.22
CA GLN A 134 -3.94 15.17 -7.59
C GLN A 134 -4.77 14.41 -8.63
N GLU A 135 -5.21 13.19 -8.32
CA GLU A 135 -6.07 12.38 -9.21
C GLU A 135 -7.57 12.55 -8.91
N GLY A 136 -7.91 13.29 -7.85
CA GLY A 136 -9.28 13.65 -7.49
C GLY A 136 -10.22 12.44 -7.40
N VAL A 137 -11.32 12.49 -8.14
CA VAL A 137 -12.37 11.46 -8.12
C VAL A 137 -11.89 10.08 -8.54
N ALA A 138 -10.83 9.99 -9.35
CA ALA A 138 -10.29 8.70 -9.78
C ALA A 138 -9.68 7.92 -8.60
N SER A 139 -9.05 8.62 -7.65
CA SER A 139 -8.56 8.04 -6.40
C SER A 139 -9.72 7.51 -5.53
N LEU A 140 -10.81 8.28 -5.43
CA LEU A 140 -12.00 7.88 -4.67
C LEU A 140 -12.71 6.68 -5.30
N ALA A 141 -12.83 6.65 -6.63
CA ALA A 141 -13.34 5.49 -7.36
C ALA A 141 -12.46 4.26 -7.13
N GLY A 142 -11.14 4.44 -7.08
CA GLY A 142 -10.19 3.39 -6.71
C GLY A 142 -10.46 2.80 -5.32
N TYR A 143 -10.71 3.65 -4.32
CA TYR A 143 -11.12 3.19 -3.00
C TYR A 143 -12.41 2.39 -3.02
N ALA A 144 -13.44 2.88 -3.71
CA ALA A 144 -14.72 2.19 -3.81
C ALA A 144 -14.58 0.77 -4.40
N GLU A 145 -13.73 0.61 -5.42
CA GLU A 145 -13.45 -0.69 -6.02
C GLU A 145 -12.70 -1.66 -5.09
N VAL A 146 -11.78 -1.16 -4.26
CA VAL A 146 -11.11 -1.96 -3.21
C VAL A 146 -12.13 -2.37 -2.14
N PHE A 147 -12.95 -1.45 -1.65
CA PHE A 147 -13.96 -1.74 -0.62
C PHE A 147 -14.99 -2.77 -1.11
N ARG A 148 -15.45 -2.65 -2.36
CA ARG A 148 -16.36 -3.62 -2.97
C ARG A 148 -15.76 -5.02 -2.93
N ARG A 149 -14.47 -5.16 -3.26
CA ARG A 149 -13.78 -6.46 -3.21
C ARG A 149 -13.58 -6.97 -1.80
N ASN A 150 -13.34 -6.08 -0.82
CA ASN A 150 -13.30 -6.51 0.58
C ASN A 150 -14.65 -7.11 1.01
N ALA A 151 -15.76 -6.47 0.62
CA ALA A 151 -17.10 -6.97 0.92
C ALA A 151 -17.38 -8.31 0.22
N GLU A 152 -17.01 -8.45 -1.05
CA GLU A 152 -17.20 -9.69 -1.82
C GLU A 152 -16.33 -10.85 -1.34
N ALA A 153 -15.14 -10.55 -0.82
CA ALA A 153 -14.23 -11.54 -0.25
C ALA A 153 -14.56 -11.90 1.21
N SER A 154 -15.43 -11.13 1.88
CA SER A 154 -15.74 -11.32 3.31
C SER A 154 -16.40 -12.68 3.56
N GLY A 155 -15.79 -13.47 4.45
CA GLY A 155 -16.22 -14.84 4.72
C GLY A 155 -15.90 -15.87 3.63
N VAL A 156 -15.22 -15.46 2.55
CA VAL A 156 -14.82 -16.34 1.43
C VAL A 156 -13.35 -16.70 1.51
N ILE A 157 -12.46 -15.70 1.67
CA ILE A 157 -11.03 -15.89 1.89
C ILE A 157 -10.60 -15.09 3.13
N PRO A 158 -9.57 -15.53 3.88
CA PRO A 158 -9.02 -14.74 4.96
C PRO A 158 -8.41 -13.43 4.44
N GLN A 159 -8.83 -12.31 5.02
CA GLN A 159 -8.33 -10.97 4.72
C GLN A 159 -7.62 -10.43 5.96
N ILE A 160 -6.34 -10.10 5.82
CA ILE A 160 -5.52 -9.61 6.94
C ILE A 160 -4.94 -8.25 6.55
N SER A 161 -5.09 -7.26 7.43
CA SER A 161 -4.44 -5.96 7.30
C SER A 161 -3.37 -5.77 8.36
N VAL A 162 -2.20 -5.30 7.94
CA VAL A 162 -1.09 -4.91 8.82
C VAL A 162 -0.79 -3.44 8.59
N ILE A 163 -1.06 -2.62 9.60
CA ILE A 163 -0.81 -1.18 9.57
C ILE A 163 0.62 -0.96 10.05
N MET A 164 1.48 -0.57 9.12
CA MET A 164 2.92 -0.42 9.35
C MET A 164 3.38 1.03 9.17
N GLY A 165 2.44 1.98 9.21
CA GLY A 165 2.68 3.39 8.98
C GLY A 165 1.40 4.23 9.09
N PRO A 166 1.39 5.45 8.53
CA PRO A 166 0.18 6.24 8.44
C PRO A 166 -0.90 5.49 7.66
N CYS A 167 -2.13 5.57 8.13
CA CYS A 167 -3.32 5.11 7.42
C CYS A 167 -4.43 6.12 7.68
N ALA A 168 -4.60 7.08 6.75
CA ALA A 168 -5.46 8.24 6.97
C ALA A 168 -6.59 8.35 5.95
N GLY A 169 -7.73 8.89 6.39
CA GLY A 169 -8.87 9.16 5.51
C GLY A 169 -9.47 7.87 4.95
N GLY A 170 -9.68 7.82 3.63
CA GLY A 170 -10.24 6.63 2.97
C GLY A 170 -9.43 5.35 3.16
N ALA A 171 -8.13 5.46 3.44
CA ALA A 171 -7.25 4.30 3.60
C ALA A 171 -7.66 3.37 4.76
N VAL A 172 -8.37 3.89 5.76
CA VAL A 172 -8.75 3.12 6.97
C VAL A 172 -9.88 2.14 6.75
N TYR A 173 -10.72 2.38 5.74
CA TYR A 173 -11.94 1.59 5.56
C TYR A 173 -11.69 0.19 5.01
N SER A 174 -10.69 0.01 4.13
CA SER A 174 -10.34 -1.32 3.65
C SER A 174 -9.86 -2.22 4.79
N PRO A 175 -8.90 -1.81 5.65
CA PRO A 175 -8.56 -2.56 6.86
C PRO A 175 -9.75 -2.84 7.78
N ALA A 176 -10.63 -1.86 8.00
CA ALA A 176 -11.82 -2.02 8.84
C ALA A 176 -12.81 -3.08 8.31
N MET A 177 -12.72 -3.45 7.02
CA MET A 177 -13.53 -4.50 6.39
C MET A 177 -12.83 -5.86 6.32
N THR A 178 -11.55 -5.94 6.72
CA THR A 178 -10.80 -7.21 6.80
C THR A 178 -11.08 -7.94 8.10
N ASP A 179 -10.70 -9.22 8.17
CA ASP A 179 -11.00 -10.07 9.33
C ASP A 179 -10.10 -9.76 10.54
N PHE A 180 -8.84 -9.39 10.28
CA PHE A 180 -7.85 -9.09 11.31
C PHE A 180 -7.03 -7.87 10.96
N ILE A 181 -6.87 -6.97 11.95
CA ILE A 181 -6.04 -5.78 11.84
C ILE A 181 -4.91 -5.88 12.87
N PHE A 182 -3.66 -5.87 12.39
CA PHE A 182 -2.46 -5.80 13.21
C PHE A 182 -1.85 -4.41 13.04
N MET A 183 -1.49 -3.75 14.14
CA MET A 183 -0.87 -2.42 14.11
C MET A 183 0.50 -2.46 14.76
N VAL A 184 1.49 -1.78 14.16
CA VAL A 184 2.82 -1.62 14.75
C VAL A 184 2.82 -0.44 15.70
N ARG A 185 3.08 -0.70 16.99
CA ARG A 185 3.14 0.34 18.02
C ARG A 185 4.19 1.42 17.68
N ASP A 186 3.90 2.66 18.07
CA ASP A 186 4.79 3.84 17.96
C ASP A 186 5.18 4.26 16.53
N SER A 187 4.74 3.53 15.51
CA SER A 187 5.13 3.75 14.10
C SER A 187 3.98 3.66 13.11
N SER A 188 2.77 3.30 13.59
CA SER A 188 1.56 3.20 12.79
C SER A 188 0.38 3.84 13.50
N TYR A 189 -0.57 4.35 12.72
CA TYR A 189 -1.81 4.94 13.23
C TYR A 189 -2.91 4.90 12.18
N MET A 190 -4.16 4.87 12.63
CA MET A 190 -5.37 4.87 11.80
C MET A 190 -6.36 5.93 12.26
N PHE A 191 -6.77 6.83 11.35
CA PHE A 191 -7.90 7.75 11.61
C PHE A 191 -8.57 8.20 10.33
N VAL A 192 -9.88 8.46 10.39
CA VAL A 192 -10.64 9.05 9.27
C VAL A 192 -10.25 10.52 9.09
N THR A 193 -10.13 11.27 10.18
CA THR A 193 -9.85 12.70 10.17
C THR A 193 -8.62 12.97 11.02
N GLY A 194 -7.63 13.68 10.45
CA GLY A 194 -6.35 13.92 11.12
C GLY A 194 -6.42 14.97 12.24
N PRO A 195 -5.42 15.01 13.13
CA PRO A 195 -5.38 15.91 14.28
C PRO A 195 -5.54 17.40 13.94
N ASP A 196 -4.99 17.85 12.82
CA ASP A 196 -5.08 19.26 12.40
C ASP A 196 -6.53 19.69 12.11
N VAL A 197 -7.33 18.79 11.52
CA VAL A 197 -8.75 19.05 11.24
C VAL A 197 -9.55 18.97 12.52
N VAL A 198 -9.28 17.98 13.39
CA VAL A 198 -9.90 17.87 14.72
C VAL A 198 -9.69 19.17 15.50
N LYS A 199 -8.44 19.65 15.61
CA LYS A 199 -8.12 20.92 16.26
C LYS A 199 -8.87 22.10 15.68
N THR A 200 -8.97 22.18 14.35
CA THR A 200 -9.61 23.31 13.68
C THR A 200 -11.13 23.33 13.88
N VAL A 201 -11.78 22.15 13.93
CA VAL A 201 -13.25 22.02 13.98
C VAL A 201 -13.77 21.92 15.41
N THR A 202 -13.11 21.15 16.28
CA THR A 202 -13.57 20.85 17.64
C THR A 202 -12.75 21.56 18.73
N ASN A 203 -11.63 22.21 18.38
CA ASN A 203 -10.62 22.75 19.31
C ASN A 203 -9.93 21.71 20.20
N GLU A 204 -10.10 20.41 19.92
CA GLU A 204 -9.39 19.36 20.64
C GLU A 204 -7.95 19.26 20.13
N ILE A 205 -6.99 19.27 21.06
CA ILE A 205 -5.57 19.15 20.75
C ILE A 205 -5.16 17.72 21.12
N VAL A 206 -4.99 16.90 20.10
CA VAL A 206 -4.56 15.49 20.23
C VAL A 206 -3.41 15.23 19.27
N THR A 207 -2.53 14.31 19.63
CA THR A 207 -1.48 13.83 18.72
C THR A 207 -2.01 12.70 17.82
N ALA A 208 -1.25 12.34 16.77
CA ALA A 208 -1.62 11.22 15.91
C ALA A 208 -1.67 9.88 16.67
N GLU A 209 -0.76 9.68 17.64
CA GLU A 209 -0.71 8.48 18.47
C GLU A 209 -1.91 8.43 19.45
N GLU A 210 -2.26 9.56 20.08
CA GLU A 210 -3.43 9.62 20.97
C GLU A 210 -4.76 9.47 20.21
N LEU A 211 -4.80 9.88 18.95
CA LEU A 211 -6.01 9.84 18.14
C LEU A 211 -6.30 8.44 17.55
N GLY A 212 -5.26 7.68 17.22
CA GLY A 212 -5.44 6.39 16.55
C GLY A 212 -4.18 5.55 16.46
N GLY A 213 -3.27 5.67 17.43
CA GLY A 213 -2.10 4.81 17.57
C GLY A 213 -2.47 3.38 17.93
N ALA A 214 -1.50 2.47 17.94
CA ALA A 214 -1.79 1.05 18.20
C ALA A 214 -2.18 0.73 19.66
N GLY A 215 -1.96 1.68 20.58
CA GLY A 215 -2.23 1.53 22.01
C GLY A 215 -3.55 2.11 22.50
N THR A 216 -4.30 2.79 21.63
CA THR A 216 -5.62 3.36 21.92
C THR A 216 -6.70 2.30 21.82
#